data_AF-A0A2M7MVD3-F1
#
_entry.id   AF-A0A2M7MVD3-F1
#
_cell.length_a   1.000
_cell.length_b   1.000
_cell.length_c   1.000
_cell.angle_alpha   90.00
_cell.angle_beta   90.00
_cell.angle_gamma   90.00
#
_symmetry.space_group_name_H-M   'P 1'
#
loop_
_entity.id
_entity.type
_entity.pdbx_description
1 polymer ?
#
loop_
_entity_poly.entity_id
_entity_poly.type
_entity_poly.pdbx_seq_one_letter_code
_entity_poly.pdbx_strand_id
1 'polypeptide(L)'
;MKEQTVDTTIPLDPVAIKELADSINADVIRRMCGAHIERHYPTYKQLNLMRSGTKAERDKLDAFINACRDWSNGENPDPASLEAIQP
;
A
#
# COMPACT_ATOMS: atom_id res chain seq x y z
N MET A 1 3.47 56.74 2.02
CA MET A 1 3.14 55.34 2.35
C MET A 1 3.59 54.47 1.19
N LYS A 2 4.51 53.53 1.40
CA LYS A 2 4.81 52.49 0.41
C LYS A 2 4.24 51.19 0.96
N GLU A 3 3.29 50.60 0.25
CA GLU A 3 2.73 49.29 0.57
C GLU A 3 3.84 48.25 0.38
N GLN A 4 4.15 47.53 1.46
CA GLN A 4 5.04 46.38 1.44
C GLN A 4 4.16 45.15 1.25
N THR A 5 4.07 44.65 0.02
CA THR A 5 3.45 43.36 -0.27
C THR A 5 4.35 42.28 0.34
N VAL A 6 3.92 41.71 1.46
CA VAL A 6 4.56 40.54 2.05
C VAL A 6 4.26 39.38 1.12
N ASP A 7 5.26 38.95 0.36
CA ASP A 7 5.19 37.73 -0.43
C ASP A 7 5.11 36.54 0.54
N THR A 8 3.92 35.96 0.66
CA THR A 8 3.60 34.89 1.60
C THR A 8 4.04 33.51 1.12
N THR A 9 4.77 33.39 0.01
CA THR A 9 5.30 32.09 -0.40
C THR A 9 6.41 31.64 0.54
N ILE A 10 6.09 30.69 1.41
CA ILE A 10 7.08 29.90 2.15
C ILE A 10 7.82 29.05 1.10
N PRO A 11 9.13 29.27 0.88
CA PRO A 11 9.89 28.39 0.00
C PRO A 11 9.96 27.01 0.67
N LEU A 12 9.26 26.04 0.09
CA LEU A 12 9.34 24.66 0.53
C LEU A 12 10.68 24.07 0.06
N ASP A 13 11.40 23.43 0.98
CA ASP A 13 12.65 22.72 0.70
C ASP A 13 12.38 21.57 -0.29
N PRO A 14 13.07 21.50 -1.45
CA PRO A 14 12.95 20.41 -2.41
C PRO A 14 13.14 19.01 -1.80
N VAL A 15 13.98 18.89 -0.76
CA VAL A 15 14.20 17.62 -0.05
C VAL A 15 12.93 17.21 0.69
N ALA A 16 12.32 18.13 1.43
CA ALA A 16 11.08 17.88 2.18
C ALA A 16 9.90 17.53 1.24
N ILE A 17 9.82 18.17 0.07
CA ILE A 17 8.82 17.83 -0.95
C ILE A 17 8.99 16.39 -1.43
N LYS A 18 10.23 15.97 -1.70
CA LYS A 18 10.53 14.61 -2.15
C LYS A 18 10.17 13.57 -1.08
N GLU A 19 10.57 13.80 0.17
CA GLU A 19 10.27 12.88 1.28
C GLU A 19 8.76 12.70 1.50
N LEU A 20 7.99 13.79 1.39
CA LEU A 20 6.54 13.73 1.46
C LEU A 20 5.95 12.93 0.30
N ALA A 21 6.43 13.17 -0.93
CA ALA A 21 5.97 12.43 -2.11
C ALA A 21 6.27 10.93 -2.00
N ASP A 22 7.47 10.58 -1.53
CA ASP A 22 7.88 9.19 -1.30
C ASP A 22 6.97 8.51 -0.24
N SER A 23 6.65 9.22 0.85
CA SER A 23 5.73 8.73 1.88
C SER A 23 4.31 8.52 1.35
N ILE A 24 3.77 9.49 0.59
CA ILE A 24 2.44 9.37 -0.03
C ILE A 24 2.42 8.17 -0.97
N ASN A 25 3.46 7.99 -1.79
CA ASN A 25 3.57 6.86 -2.70
C ASN A 25 3.55 5.52 -1.94
N ALA A 26 4.35 5.40 -0.88
CA ALA A 26 4.36 4.20 -0.03
C ALA A 26 2.98 3.88 0.56
N ASP A 27 2.22 4.89 0.99
CA ASP A 27 0.88 4.70 1.53
C ASP A 27 -0.13 4.28 0.46
N VAL A 28 -0.03 4.82 -0.76
CA VAL A 28 -0.84 4.37 -1.91
C VAL A 28 -0.56 2.90 -2.22
N ILE A 29 0.71 2.50 -2.31
CA ILE A 29 1.11 1.10 -2.56
C ILE A 29 0.54 0.15 -1.49
N ARG A 30 0.65 0.51 -0.21
CA ARG A 30 0.08 -0.30 0.89
C ARG A 30 -1.44 -0.44 0.80
N ARG A 31 -2.14 0.64 0.44
CA ARG A 31 -3.60 0.61 0.24
C ARG A 31 -4.00 -0.27 -0.94
N MET A 32 -3.24 -0.25 -2.04
CA MET A 32 -3.48 -1.12 -3.19
C MET A 32 -3.33 -2.60 -2.81
N CYS A 33 -2.24 -2.95 -2.11
CA CYS A 33 -2.02 -4.29 -1.58
C CYS A 33 -3.19 -4.74 -0.68
N GLY A 34 -3.60 -3.89 0.28
CA GLY A 34 -4.72 -4.20 1.18
C GLY A 34 -6.05 -4.40 0.42
N ALA A 35 -6.34 -3.56 -0.56
CA ALA A 35 -7.54 -3.68 -1.39
C ALA A 35 -7.54 -4.96 -2.23
N HIS A 36 -6.37 -5.36 -2.77
CA HIS A 36 -6.22 -6.60 -3.52
C HIS A 36 -6.43 -7.83 -2.63
N ILE A 37 -5.86 -7.82 -1.42
CA ILE A 37 -6.08 -8.88 -0.43
C ILE A 37 -7.58 -9.00 -0.10
N GLU A 38 -8.24 -7.89 0.22
CA GLU A 38 -9.66 -7.88 0.58
C GLU A 38 -10.57 -8.33 -0.58
N ARG A 39 -10.20 -8.05 -1.84
CA ARG A 39 -10.94 -8.51 -3.04
C ARG A 39 -10.96 -10.03 -3.14
N HIS A 40 -9.84 -10.71 -2.89
CA HIS A 40 -9.71 -12.17 -3.04
C HIS A 40 -10.06 -12.95 -1.75
N TYR A 41 -9.72 -12.37 -0.61
CA TYR A 41 -10.04 -12.88 0.71
C TYR A 41 -10.63 -11.76 1.56
N PRO A 42 -11.96 -11.54 1.49
CA PRO A 42 -12.61 -10.59 2.38
C PRO A 42 -12.38 -10.94 3.84
N THR A 43 -12.42 -9.95 4.72
CA THR A 43 -12.08 -10.11 6.14
C THR A 43 -12.84 -11.28 6.80
N TYR A 44 -14.14 -11.46 6.52
CA TYR A 44 -14.91 -12.58 7.09
C TYR A 44 -14.38 -13.96 6.63
N LYS A 45 -13.90 -14.07 5.39
CA LYS A 45 -13.33 -15.30 4.83
C LYS A 45 -11.98 -15.60 5.47
N GLN A 46 -11.13 -14.59 5.64
CA GLN A 46 -9.86 -14.71 6.37
C GLN A 46 -10.11 -15.22 7.79
N LEU A 47 -11.02 -14.58 8.54
CA LEU A 47 -11.36 -14.98 9.90
C LEU A 47 -11.91 -16.42 9.99
N ASN A 48 -12.72 -16.83 9.02
CA ASN A 48 -13.24 -18.19 8.97
C ASN A 48 -12.13 -19.23 8.71
N LEU A 49 -11.19 -18.94 7.80
CA LEU A 49 -10.04 -19.81 7.54
C LEU A 49 -9.10 -19.89 8.75
N MET A 50 -8.91 -18.79 9.46
CA MET A 50 -8.14 -18.77 10.71
C MET A 50 -8.83 -19.58 11.82
N ARG A 51 -10.16 -19.47 11.94
CA ARG A 51 -10.93 -20.15 12.99
C ARG A 51 -11.05 -21.66 12.76
N SER A 52 -11.33 -22.08 11.52
CA SER A 52 -11.73 -23.47 11.22
C SER A 52 -11.21 -24.01 9.89
N GLY A 53 -10.37 -23.25 9.17
CA GLY A 53 -9.78 -23.74 7.93
C GLY A 53 -8.87 -24.95 8.17
N THR A 54 -8.64 -25.72 7.12
CA THR A 54 -7.58 -26.72 7.10
C THR A 54 -6.21 -26.03 7.10
N LYS A 55 -5.15 -26.79 7.42
CA LYS A 55 -3.78 -26.27 7.30
C LYS A 55 -3.49 -25.82 5.86
N ALA A 56 -3.87 -26.61 4.86
CA ALA A 56 -3.63 -26.29 3.46
C ALA A 56 -4.32 -24.98 3.03
N GLU A 57 -5.54 -24.72 3.49
CA GLU A 57 -6.25 -23.47 3.17
C GLU A 57 -5.61 -22.25 3.84
N ARG A 58 -5.13 -22.39 5.09
CA ARG A 58 -4.38 -21.32 5.75
C ARG A 58 -3.04 -21.07 5.08
N ASP A 59 -2.31 -22.13 4.73
CA ASP A 59 -1.04 -22.00 4.02
C ASP A 59 -1.23 -21.28 2.67
N LYS A 60 -2.34 -21.56 1.97
CA LYS A 60 -2.72 -20.86 0.72
C LYS A 60 -3.01 -19.38 0.96
N LEU A 61 -3.78 -19.05 2.00
CA LEU A 61 -4.04 -17.66 2.40
C LEU A 61 -2.74 -16.92 2.74
N ASP A 62 -1.89 -17.54 3.55
CA ASP A 62 -0.62 -16.95 3.99
C ASP A 62 0.32 -16.72 2.81
N ALA A 63 0.44 -17.68 1.90
CA ALA A 63 1.26 -17.54 0.69
C ALA A 63 0.80 -16.37 -0.19
N PHE A 64 -0.51 -16.23 -0.38
CA PHE A 64 -1.09 -15.12 -1.15
C PHE A 64 -0.84 -13.76 -0.47
N ILE A 65 -1.10 -13.66 0.83
CA ILE A 65 -0.85 -12.41 1.59
C ILE A 65 0.63 -12.04 1.57
N ASN A 66 1.53 -13.01 1.74
CA ASN A 66 2.96 -12.76 1.70
C ASN A 66 3.41 -12.26 0.32
N ALA A 67 2.94 -12.87 -0.78
CA ALA A 67 3.24 -12.38 -2.12
C ALA A 67 2.78 -10.92 -2.33
N CYS A 68 1.57 -10.57 -1.88
CA CYS A 68 1.07 -9.19 -1.94
C CYS A 68 1.93 -8.22 -1.09
N ARG A 69 2.38 -8.67 0.08
CA ARG A 69 3.22 -7.87 0.98
C ARG A 69 4.62 -7.66 0.42
N ASP A 70 5.21 -8.71 -0.15
CA ASP A 70 6.50 -8.65 -0.83
C ASP A 70 6.45 -7.65 -1.99
N TRP A 71 5.36 -7.68 -2.78
CA TRP A 71 5.10 -6.64 -3.79
C TRP A 71 5.05 -5.24 -3.18
N SER A 72 4.29 -5.03 -2.11
CA SER A 72 4.15 -3.69 -1.50
C SER A 72 5.43 -3.13 -0.86
N ASN A 73 6.36 -4.01 -0.48
CA ASN A 73 7.65 -3.66 0.09
C ASN A 73 8.77 -3.56 -0.96
N GLY A 74 8.45 -3.85 -2.23
CA GLY A 74 9.39 -3.71 -3.33
C GLY A 74 9.74 -2.25 -3.61
N GLU A 75 10.88 -2.04 -4.29
CA GLU A 75 11.27 -0.70 -4.76
C GLU A 75 10.45 -0.33 -6.00
N ASN A 76 9.64 0.73 -5.90
CA ASN A 76 8.75 1.22 -6.96
C ASN A 76 7.93 0.10 -7.64
N PRO A 77 7.08 -0.61 -6.90
CA PRO A 77 6.41 -1.79 -7.42
C PRO A 77 5.39 -1.43 -8.49
N ASP A 78 5.38 -2.20 -9.59
CA ASP A 78 4.47 -1.99 -10.71
C ASP A 78 3.03 -2.39 -10.32
N PRO A 79 2.05 -1.48 -10.37
CA PRO A 79 0.63 -1.79 -10.16
C PRO A 79 0.10 -2.97 -11.00
N ALA A 80 0.56 -3.12 -12.24
CA ALA A 80 0.09 -4.21 -13.10
C ALA A 80 0.57 -5.59 -12.60
N SER A 81 1.72 -5.64 -11.95
CA SER A 81 2.26 -6.88 -11.37
C SER A 81 1.50 -7.35 -10.12
N LEU A 82 0.77 -6.46 -9.42
CA LEU A 82 -0.10 -6.84 -8.31
C LEU A 82 -1.26 -7.72 -8.78
N GLU A 83 -1.88 -7.36 -9.90
CA GLU A 83 -3.02 -8.12 -10.45
C GLU A 83 -2.62 -9.53 -10.92
N ALA A 84 -1.34 -9.76 -11.20
CA ALA A 84 -0.82 -11.09 -11.51
C ALA A 84 -0.70 -12.00 -10.26
N ILE A 85 -0.72 -11.43 -9.05
CA ILE A 85 -0.69 -12.19 -7.80
C ILE A 85 -2.11 -12.72 -7.55
N GLN A 86 -2.26 -14.04 -7.66
CA GLN A 86 -3.54 -14.73 -7.50
C GLN A 86 -3.44 -15.78 -6.38
N PRO A 87 -4.54 -16.06 -5.65
CA PRO A 87 -4.59 -17.08 -4.60
C PRO A 87 -4.22 -18.50 -5.03
#